data_AF-A0A2N5ZBG9-F1
#
_entry.id   AF-A0A2N5ZBG9-F1
#
_cell.length_a   1.000
_cell.length_b   1.000
_cell.length_c   1.000
_cell.angle_alpha   90.00
_cell.angle_beta   90.00
_cell.angle_gamma   90.00
#
_symmetry.space_group_name_H-M   'P 1'
#
loop_
_entity.id
_entity.type
_entity.pdbx_description
1 polymer ?
#
loop_
_entity_poly.entity_id
_entity_poly.type
_entity_poly.pdbx_seq_one_letter_code
_entity_poly.pdbx_strand_id
1 'polypeptide(L)'
;MPLGKYYPLFLEELFIVHLYGTNEEVDTFYRLMDPKHRNKPENIVELATLIEDIKRRNLTNMNWYCCSRCENFKICRINWHRGEKNLERNCCTYCQDFEKCYEIYKKMQTEKEEKKENN
;
A
#
# COMPACT_ATOMS: atom_id res chain seq x y z
N MET A 1 23.68 4.70 -12.77
CA MET A 1 23.25 4.11 -11.50
C MET A 1 23.56 2.61 -11.55
N PRO A 2 24.27 2.04 -10.56
CA PRO A 2 24.45 0.60 -10.54
C PRO A 2 23.10 -0.06 -10.21
N LEU A 3 22.58 -0.85 -11.14
CA LEU A 3 21.40 -1.68 -10.91
C LEU A 3 21.74 -2.64 -9.77
N GLY A 4 21.13 -2.42 -8.60
CA GLY A 4 21.20 -3.35 -7.47
C GLY A 4 20.82 -4.77 -7.93
N LYS A 5 21.39 -5.79 -7.29
CA LYS A 5 21.14 -7.21 -7.60
C LYS A 5 19.67 -7.45 -7.94
N TYR A 6 19.41 -8.03 -9.11
CA TYR A 6 18.07 -8.31 -9.63
C TYR A 6 17.35 -9.36 -8.77
N TYR A 7 16.16 -9.03 -8.26
CA TYR A 7 15.32 -9.92 -7.45
C TYR A 7 13.93 -10.04 -8.10
N PRO A 8 13.65 -11.13 -8.83
CA PRO A 8 12.42 -11.25 -9.64
C PRO A 8 11.13 -11.29 -8.82
N LEU A 9 11.21 -11.57 -7.51
CA LEU A 9 10.05 -11.64 -6.60
C LEU A 9 9.43 -10.27 -6.26
N PHE A 10 10.11 -9.16 -6.58
CA PHE A 10 9.65 -7.80 -6.24
C PHE A 10 9.72 -6.84 -7.43
N LEU A 11 9.57 -7.37 -8.65
CA LEU A 11 9.76 -6.57 -9.85
C LEU A 11 8.70 -5.45 -9.96
N GLU A 12 7.44 -5.77 -9.68
CA GLU A 12 6.35 -4.79 -9.67
C GLU A 12 6.59 -3.72 -8.61
N GLU A 13 6.94 -4.12 -7.40
CA GLU A 13 7.24 -3.24 -6.27
C GLU A 13 8.41 -2.30 -6.58
N LEU A 14 9.45 -2.82 -7.24
CA LEU A 14 10.58 -2.01 -7.69
C LEU A 14 10.13 -0.91 -8.65
N PHE A 15 9.29 -1.24 -9.64
CA PHE A 15 8.75 -0.25 -10.58
C PHE A 15 7.89 0.79 -9.87
N ILE A 16 7.00 0.36 -8.97
CA ILE A 16 6.12 1.26 -8.24
C ILE A 16 6.93 2.27 -7.43
N VAL A 17 7.93 1.80 -6.70
CA VAL A 17 8.78 2.66 -5.87
C VAL A 17 9.57 3.65 -6.72
N HIS A 18 10.15 3.19 -7.83
CA HIS A 18 10.96 4.06 -8.69
C HIS A 18 10.14 5.07 -9.49
N LEU A 19 8.91 4.72 -9.88
CA LEU A 19 8.06 5.61 -10.69
C LEU A 19 7.26 6.59 -9.84
N TYR A 20 6.85 6.17 -8.64
CA TYR A 20 5.85 6.89 -7.84
C TYR A 20 6.27 7.19 -6.39
N GLY A 21 7.39 6.63 -5.93
CA GLY A 21 7.92 6.87 -4.59
C GLY A 21 8.76 8.15 -4.48
N THR A 22 8.89 8.67 -3.27
CA THR A 22 9.85 9.75 -2.96
C THR A 22 11.27 9.19 -2.82
N ASN A 23 12.29 10.07 -2.83
CA ASN A 23 13.68 9.64 -2.59
C ASN A 23 13.83 8.91 -1.24
N GLU A 24 13.15 9.38 -0.19
CA GLU A 24 13.18 8.75 1.14
C GLU A 24 12.55 7.35 1.13
N GLU A 25 11.50 7.15 0.34
CA GLU A 25 10.82 5.86 0.18
C GLU A 25 11.67 4.89 -0.65
N VAL A 26 12.35 5.37 -1.68
CA VAL A 26 13.33 4.60 -2.46
C VAL A 26 14.47 4.12 -1.56
N ASP A 27 15.04 5.01 -0.74
CA ASP A 27 16.09 4.66 0.21
C ASP A 27 15.60 3.64 1.25
N THR A 28 14.38 3.83 1.75
CA THR A 28 13.74 2.90 2.69
C THR A 28 13.53 1.53 2.06
N PHE A 29 13.04 1.48 0.82
CA PHE A 29 12.85 0.25 0.06
C PHE A 29 14.16 -0.54 -0.05
N TYR A 30 15.25 0.12 -0.47
CA TYR A 30 16.55 -0.55 -0.61
C TYR A 30 17.13 -1.02 0.72
N ARG A 31 16.94 -0.25 1.81
CA ARG A 31 17.31 -0.68 3.16
C ARG A 31 16.60 -1.96 3.59
N LEU A 32 15.30 -2.06 3.31
CA LEU A 32 14.47 -3.24 3.63
C LEU A 32 14.79 -4.45 2.74
N MET A 33 15.15 -4.19 1.48
CA MET A 33 15.55 -5.20 0.50
C MET A 33 16.97 -5.74 0.68
N ASP A 34 17.78 -5.12 1.55
CA ASP A 34 19.12 -5.60 1.85
C ASP A 34 19.07 -7.09 2.26
N PRO A 35 19.93 -7.97 1.68
CA PRO A 35 19.97 -9.39 2.00
C PRO A 35 20.02 -9.74 3.49
N LYS A 36 20.61 -8.87 4.34
CA LYS A 36 20.69 -9.04 5.79
C LYS A 36 19.37 -8.78 6.51
N HIS A 37 18.46 -8.06 5.87
CA HIS A 37 17.21 -7.57 6.47
C HIS A 37 15.97 -8.20 5.85
N ARG A 38 15.98 -8.53 4.56
CA ARG A 38 14.77 -8.90 3.81
C ARG A 38 14.03 -10.16 4.27
N ASN A 39 14.73 -11.10 4.92
CA ASN A 39 14.11 -12.35 5.39
C ASN A 39 13.42 -12.19 6.75
N LYS A 40 13.52 -11.02 7.37
CA LYS A 40 12.85 -10.75 8.65
C LYS A 40 11.37 -10.46 8.41
N PRO A 41 10.43 -11.17 9.05
CA PRO A 41 9.00 -10.99 8.82
C PRO A 41 8.52 -9.54 8.98
N GLU A 42 9.05 -8.82 9.96
CA GLU A 42 8.73 -7.41 10.21
C GLU A 42 9.12 -6.51 9.03
N ASN A 43 10.23 -6.79 8.36
CA ASN A 43 10.68 -6.01 7.20
C ASN A 43 9.84 -6.31 5.96
N ILE A 44 9.32 -7.54 5.82
CA ILE A 44 8.38 -7.90 4.76
C ILE A 44 7.09 -7.11 4.93
N VAL A 45 6.58 -7.02 6.16
CA VAL A 45 5.36 -6.25 6.46
C VAL A 45 5.58 -4.75 6.26
N GLU A 46 6.74 -4.23 6.69
CA GLU A 46 7.10 -2.83 6.48
C GLU A 46 7.23 -2.51 4.98
N LEU A 47 7.87 -3.39 4.21
CA LEU A 47 7.97 -3.29 2.75
C LEU A 47 6.58 -3.27 2.10
N ALA A 48 5.73 -4.24 2.43
CA ALA A 48 4.36 -4.30 1.90
C ALA A 48 3.55 -3.04 2.24
N THR A 49 3.73 -2.50 3.45
CA THR A 49 3.07 -1.26 3.89
C THR A 49 3.54 -0.06 3.07
N LEU A 50 4.86 0.07 2.86
CA LEU A 50 5.46 1.13 2.05
C LEU A 50 4.92 1.12 0.61
N ILE A 51 4.90 -0.04 -0.05
CA ILE A 51 4.39 -0.19 -1.41
C ILE A 51 2.92 0.23 -1.49
N GLU A 52 2.12 -0.19 -0.53
CA GLU A 52 0.69 0.12 -0.50
C GLU A 52 0.43 1.61 -0.25
N ASP A 53 1.26 2.29 0.52
CA ASP A 53 1.16 3.74 0.69
C ASP A 53 1.48 4.48 -0.62
N ILE A 54 2.48 4.03 -1.37
CA ILE A 54 2.81 4.58 -2.69
C ILE A 54 1.68 4.31 -3.70
N LYS A 55 1.19 3.06 -3.79
CA LYS A 55 0.05 2.68 -4.64
C LYS A 55 -1.19 3.50 -4.29
N ARG A 56 -1.49 3.67 -3.00
CA ARG A 56 -2.63 4.45 -2.55
C ARG A 56 -2.53 5.90 -3.00
N ARG A 57 -1.41 6.57 -2.77
CA ARG A 57 -1.27 7.99 -3.12
C ARG A 57 -1.30 8.27 -4.61
N ASN A 58 -0.82 7.33 -5.43
CA ASN A 58 -0.58 7.61 -6.85
C ASN A 58 -1.54 6.90 -7.81
N LEU A 59 -2.10 5.75 -7.41
CA LEU A 59 -2.86 4.88 -8.32
C LEU A 59 -4.33 4.75 -7.92
N THR A 60 -4.61 4.55 -6.63
CA THR A 60 -5.99 4.22 -6.19
C THR A 60 -6.70 5.37 -5.49
N ASN A 61 -5.95 6.28 -4.84
CA ASN A 61 -6.47 7.36 -4.00
C ASN A 61 -7.43 6.90 -2.89
N MET A 62 -7.44 5.60 -2.57
CA MET A 62 -8.43 5.00 -1.69
C MET A 62 -8.11 5.29 -0.22
N ASN A 63 -8.57 6.45 0.27
CA ASN A 63 -8.45 6.89 1.66
C ASN A 63 -9.62 6.36 2.51
N TRP A 64 -9.90 5.06 2.40
CA TRP A 64 -10.93 4.42 3.19
C TRP A 64 -10.28 3.52 4.23
N TYR A 65 -10.69 3.67 5.49
CA TYR A 65 -10.25 2.80 6.58
C TYR A 65 -10.46 1.31 6.23
N CYS A 66 -9.47 0.49 6.56
CA CYS A 66 -9.47 -0.95 6.36
C CYS A 66 -10.68 -1.55 7.08
N CYS A 67 -11.68 -1.96 6.31
CA CYS A 67 -12.98 -2.24 6.89
C CYS A 67 -12.98 -3.57 7.67
N SER A 68 -13.83 -3.64 8.69
CA SER A 68 -14.11 -4.87 9.42
C SER A 68 -14.76 -5.97 8.55
N ARG A 69 -15.17 -5.63 7.32
CA ARG A 69 -15.69 -6.60 6.34
C ARG A 69 -14.59 -7.44 5.69
N CYS A 70 -13.31 -7.07 5.86
CA CYS A 70 -12.22 -7.96 5.52
C CYS A 70 -12.29 -9.18 6.46
N GLU A 71 -12.56 -10.36 5.92
CA GLU A 71 -12.67 -11.59 6.70
C GLU A 71 -11.42 -11.83 7.56
N ASN A 72 -10.26 -11.50 7.01
CA ASN A 72 -8.97 -11.59 7.68
C ASN A 72 -8.55 -10.33 8.45
N PHE A 73 -9.44 -9.36 8.70
CA PHE A 73 -9.11 -8.11 9.40
C PHE A 73 -8.38 -8.37 10.72
N LYS A 74 -8.84 -9.37 11.49
CA LYS A 74 -8.28 -9.73 12.80
C LYS A 74 -6.82 -10.20 12.73
N ILE A 75 -6.39 -10.73 11.58
CA ILE A 75 -5.05 -11.28 11.36
C ILE A 75 -4.22 -10.45 10.36
N CYS A 76 -4.74 -9.31 9.89
CA CYS A 76 -4.09 -8.49 8.87
C CYS A 76 -2.84 -7.78 9.42
N ARG A 77 -1.65 -8.30 9.08
CA ARG A 77 -0.37 -7.78 9.60
C ARG A 77 -0.09 -6.33 9.21
N ILE A 78 -0.48 -5.89 8.02
CA ILE A 78 -0.31 -4.50 7.56
C ILE A 78 -1.15 -3.54 8.42
N ASN A 79 -2.41 -3.91 8.69
CA ASN A 79 -3.30 -3.12 9.54
C ASN A 79 -2.79 -3.02 10.98
N TRP A 80 -2.33 -4.13 11.54
CA TRP A 80 -1.70 -4.16 12.87
C TRP A 80 -0.43 -3.30 12.91
N HIS A 81 0.46 -3.46 11.93
CA HIS A 81 1.70 -2.67 11.81
C HIS A 81 1.44 -1.16 11.76
N ARG A 82 0.47 -0.74 10.93
CA ARG A 82 0.03 0.67 10.89
C ARG A 82 -0.51 1.13 12.24
N GLY A 83 -1.30 0.30 12.90
CA GLY A 83 -1.83 0.56 14.24
C GLY A 83 -0.75 0.76 15.30
N GLU A 84 0.29 -0.08 15.32
CA GLU A 84 1.42 0.02 16.25
C GLU A 84 2.24 1.30 16.04
N LYS A 85 2.32 1.77 14.78
CA LYS A 85 3.01 3.01 14.41
C LYS A 85 2.12 4.26 14.44
N ASN A 86 0.88 4.15 14.92
CA ASN A 86 -0.11 5.24 14.92
C ASN A 86 -0.34 5.88 13.53
N LEU A 87 -0.31 5.05 12.48
CA LEU A 87 -0.56 5.44 11.10
C LEU A 87 -2.03 5.18 10.72
N GLU A 88 -2.51 5.87 9.68
CA GLU A 88 -3.84 5.64 9.13
C GLU A 88 -3.98 4.20 8.62
N ARG A 89 -4.96 3.49 9.16
CA ARG A 89 -5.27 2.11 8.79
C ARG A 89 -6.15 2.06 7.55
N ASN A 90 -5.57 2.37 6.39
CA ASN A 90 -6.30 2.36 5.11
C ASN A 90 -6.46 0.93 4.54
N CYS A 91 -7.52 0.70 3.76
CA CYS A 91 -7.67 -0.50 2.93
C CYS A 91 -6.51 -0.58 1.92
N CYS A 92 -6.06 -1.79 1.61
CA CYS A 92 -4.88 -2.03 0.78
C CYS A 92 -5.12 -3.23 -0.15
N THR A 93 -4.32 -3.36 -1.20
CA THR A 93 -4.49 -4.39 -2.24
C THR A 93 -4.31 -5.82 -1.74
N TYR A 94 -3.66 -6.00 -0.57
CA TYR A 94 -3.58 -7.29 0.12
C TYR A 94 -4.87 -7.71 0.85
N CYS A 95 -5.89 -6.86 0.90
CA CYS A 95 -7.21 -7.21 1.42
C CYS A 95 -7.92 -8.15 0.43
N GLN A 96 -8.50 -9.25 0.91
CA GLN A 96 -9.22 -10.23 0.07
C GLN A 96 -10.40 -9.62 -0.68
N ASP A 97 -11.05 -8.61 -0.09
CA ASP A 97 -12.18 -7.90 -0.70
C ASP A 97 -11.77 -6.53 -1.25
N PHE A 98 -10.47 -6.30 -1.49
CA PHE A 98 -9.98 -5.00 -1.95
C PHE A 98 -10.73 -4.51 -3.19
N GLU A 99 -10.88 -5.36 -4.22
CA GLU A 99 -11.57 -4.99 -5.46
C GLU A 99 -13.01 -4.52 -5.20
N LYS A 100 -13.77 -5.28 -4.39
CA LYS A 100 -15.14 -4.90 -4.02
C LYS A 100 -15.17 -3.57 -3.28
N CYS A 101 -14.26 -3.39 -2.32
CA CYS A 101 -14.16 -2.12 -1.59
C CYS A 101 -13.77 -0.96 -2.51
N TYR A 102 -12.89 -1.20 -3.48
CA TYR A 102 -12.43 -0.20 -4.43
C TYR A 102 -13.51 0.20 -5.42
N GLU A 103 -14.31 -0.75 -5.92
CA GLU A 103 -15.47 -0.45 -6.77
C GLU A 103 -16.52 0.40 -6.06
N ILE A 104 -16.83 0.06 -4.80
CA ILE A 104 -17.72 0.89 -3.97
C ILE A 104 -17.14 2.29 -3.79
N TYR A 105 -15.85 2.37 -3.47
CA TYR A 105 -15.16 3.65 -3.30
C TYR A 105 -15.25 4.52 -4.56
N LYS A 106 -14.98 3.97 -5.74
CA LYS A 106 -15.06 4.70 -7.02
C LYS A 106 -16.46 5.25 -7.27
N LYS A 107 -17.51 4.42 -7.11
CA LYS A 107 -18.91 4.87 -7.25
C LYS A 107 -19.23 6.04 -6.32
N MET A 108 -18.80 5.96 -5.06
CA MET A 108 -19.00 7.04 -4.10
C MET A 108 -18.26 8.32 -4.46
N GLN A 109 -17.11 8.27 -5.17
CA GLN A 109 -16.43 9.47 -5.64
C GLN A 109 -17.17 10.10 -6.83
N THR A 110 -17.60 9.30 -7.81
CA THR A 110 -18.38 9.79 -8.95
C THR A 110 -19.67 10.48 -8.49
N GLU A 111 -20.42 9.87 -7.57
CA GLU A 111 -21.64 10.49 -7.02
C GLU A 111 -21.36 11.80 -6.25
N LYS A 112 -20.18 11.94 -5.64
CA LYS A 112 -19.77 13.17 -4.95
C LYS A 112 -19.39 14.27 -5.93
N GLU A 113 -18.74 13.92 -7.03
CA GLU A 113 -18.36 14.85 -8.09
C GLU A 113 -19.60 15.38 -8.80
N GLU A 114 -20.54 14.51 -9.19
CA GLU A 114 -21.83 14.90 -9.78
C GLU A 114 -22.62 15.84 -8.86
N LYS A 115 -22.61 15.62 -7.54
CA LYS A 115 -23.29 16.52 -6.58
C LYS A 115 -22.57 17.85 -6.39
N LYS A 116 -21.27 17.95 -6.66
CA LYS A 116 -20.53 19.21 -6.60
C LYS A 116 -20.75 20.05 -7.85
N GLU A 117 -20.95 19.43 -9.00
CA GLU A 117 -21.20 20.14 -10.27
C GLU A 117 -22.64 20.69 -10.36
N ASN A 118 -23.57 20.11 -9.61
CA ASN A 118 -24.98 20.51 -9.59
C ASN A 118 -25.35 21.50 -8.45
N ASN A 119 -24.37 21.99 -7.69
CA ASN A 119 -24.53 23.02 -6.64
C ASN A 119 -23.65 24.24 -6.93
#